data_AF-A0A940JSZ3-F1
#
_entry.id   AF-A0A940JSZ3-F1
#
_cell.length_a   1.000
_cell.length_b   1.000
_cell.length_c   1.000
_cell.angle_alpha   90.00
_cell.angle_beta   90.00
_cell.angle_gamma   90.00
#
_symmetry.space_group_name_H-M   'P 1'
#
loop_
_entity.id
_entity.type
_entity.pdbx_description
1 polymer ?
#
loop_
_entity_poly.entity_id
_entity_poly.type
_entity_poly.pdbx_seq_one_letter_code
_entity_poly.pdbx_strand_id
1 'polypeptide(L)'
;MKRFKSALYLATAASIALTAVGAQAQTKIPFSPGQSAPSNPTDTGNASSVTAGSVDSLLGTGATSIQNVLRSECAAIGTNSPAWVPGGTGTATTGLQPNFACIYEEEGSGFGRQQWRSVNNEWTAASLPNSRFVAVSTAAGTGHVQFAFADSSLLASDLTTFNTNVKATAGDSIMFPKYVLPVAIAYAPVYGQNKNTGKDMSFHISSPVSIGGTPVGGMRLSHSLYCGIFNGDITNFNDSAFTTPNGGATLQDTVNDDATRWGNDGVPIRLVGRMEKSGTTDIFTRALHAQCTGPTNKYATNAETLPYNYSTSGVDFSHERPDTDLKNGGGANAGSTNSVGKEYFDTTTNSIQPSMNSLPGAPTSYPTGKVGSGLYLVAIGSGAVASAIVAPADYNLNGTILNGKIGYVASDYIANSPTGNAQLHAAALRTGASSGGFFMPDAPSAVLAMGTIAPPQATNSTSGVYDVSDTRKNRNGVTLDRADPLSWYDALYPTATTGLAQPSDGYPITGTTQFLGYRCYTQRNREHIVNLLGWETGAVTHDWQNVDHTGAIQGIVTASNIGNLPAGWAHAVNETFLTNSSEISGGHTLGSLNLWIQDSPLPGGNANSTCTVGMGM
;
A
#
# COMPACT_ATOMS: atom_id res chain seq x y z
N MET A 1 24.70 48.89 38.75
CA MET A 1 24.67 49.71 37.52
C MET A 1 25.71 49.18 36.53
N LYS A 2 25.36 49.13 35.23
CA LYS A 2 26.02 48.45 34.06
C LYS A 2 25.41 47.06 33.80
N ARG A 3 24.21 46.98 33.21
CA ARG A 3 23.83 47.03 31.77
C ARG A 3 24.01 45.67 31.06
N PHE A 4 22.85 45.01 30.89
CA PHE A 4 22.54 43.89 30.01
C PHE A 4 23.00 44.14 28.56
N LYS A 5 23.88 43.26 28.05
CA LYS A 5 24.01 42.86 26.64
C LYS A 5 24.68 41.49 26.61
N SER A 6 23.94 40.46 26.19
CA SER A 6 24.41 39.21 25.54
C SER A 6 23.22 38.26 25.42
N ALA A 7 22.31 38.60 24.51
CA ALA A 7 21.22 37.74 24.05
C ALA A 7 21.02 38.01 22.55
N LEU A 8 21.90 37.46 21.72
CA LEU A 8 21.75 37.27 20.28
C LEU A 8 23.00 36.51 19.80
N TYR A 9 22.84 35.56 18.88
CA TYR A 9 23.80 34.54 18.42
C TYR A 9 23.76 33.19 19.15
N LEU A 10 22.68 32.43 18.93
CA LEU A 10 22.74 31.07 18.38
C LEU A 10 21.31 30.61 18.00
N ALA A 11 20.79 31.17 16.91
CA ALA A 11 19.55 30.73 16.27
C ALA A 11 19.75 30.87 14.75
N THR A 12 20.56 29.98 14.19
CA THR A 12 20.77 29.82 12.74
C THR A 12 20.86 28.33 12.45
N ALA A 13 19.71 27.65 12.51
CA ALA A 13 19.45 26.32 11.96
C ALA A 13 17.94 26.08 11.81
N ALA A 14 17.20 27.09 11.33
CA ALA A 14 15.77 27.00 11.04
C ALA A 14 15.38 28.05 10.01
N SER A 15 15.95 27.98 8.80
CA SER A 15 15.53 28.75 7.62
C SER A 15 16.25 28.20 6.38
N ILE A 16 15.89 27.02 5.92
CA ILE A 16 15.92 26.75 4.47
C ILE A 16 14.45 26.83 4.07
N ALA A 17 14.08 28.04 3.65
CA ALA A 17 12.80 28.31 3.06
C ALA A 17 12.64 27.43 1.83
N LEU A 18 11.53 26.68 1.81
CA LEU A 18 10.85 26.25 0.61
C LEU A 18 10.77 27.47 -0.33
N THR A 19 11.58 27.49 -1.39
CA THR A 19 11.16 28.18 -2.60
C THR A 19 10.06 27.32 -3.21
N ALA A 20 8.83 27.73 -2.91
CA ALA A 20 7.62 27.30 -3.58
C ALA A 20 7.83 27.38 -5.10
N VAL A 21 7.91 26.23 -5.75
CA VAL A 21 7.53 26.13 -7.16
C VAL A 21 6.03 26.43 -7.17
N GLY A 22 5.64 27.46 -7.92
CA GLY A 22 4.31 28.03 -7.88
C GLY A 22 3.22 26.97 -7.90
N ALA A 23 2.27 27.08 -6.98
CA ALA A 23 0.99 26.43 -7.07
C ALA A 23 0.31 26.91 -8.37
N GLN A 24 0.51 26.18 -9.45
CA GLN A 24 -0.47 26.12 -10.52
C GLN A 24 -1.70 25.52 -9.85
N ALA A 25 -2.73 26.36 -9.66
CA ALA A 25 -4.04 25.89 -9.29
C ALA A 25 -4.47 24.89 -10.37
N GLN A 26 -4.29 23.59 -10.12
CA GLN A 26 -4.84 22.56 -10.96
C GLN A 26 -6.35 22.76 -10.94
N THR A 27 -6.90 23.14 -12.09
CA THR A 27 -8.33 23.06 -12.33
C THR A 27 -8.76 21.66 -11.95
N LYS A 28 -9.50 21.59 -10.84
CA LYS A 28 -10.24 20.44 -10.37
C LYS A 28 -10.80 19.72 -11.59
N ILE A 29 -10.29 18.53 -11.92
CA ILE A 29 -10.96 17.67 -12.90
C ILE A 29 -12.39 17.56 -12.36
N PRO A 30 -13.42 18.00 -13.10
CA PRO A 30 -14.78 17.92 -12.60
C PRO A 30 -15.21 16.46 -12.63
N PHE A 31 -14.88 15.73 -11.56
CA PHE A 31 -15.72 14.63 -11.15
C PHE A 31 -17.02 15.28 -10.66
N SER A 32 -18.11 15.11 -11.42
CA SER A 32 -19.44 15.51 -10.98
C SER A 32 -19.68 14.93 -9.58
N PRO A 33 -19.93 15.77 -8.56
CA PRO A 33 -20.29 15.29 -7.22
C PRO A 33 -21.66 14.62 -7.36
N GLY A 34 -21.67 13.29 -7.42
CA GLY A 34 -22.89 12.51 -7.69
C GLY A 34 -22.66 11.11 -8.22
N GLN A 35 -21.48 10.78 -8.75
CA GLN A 35 -21.09 9.38 -8.92
C GLN A 35 -20.47 8.88 -7.61
N SER A 36 -21.32 8.43 -6.69
CA SER A 36 -20.91 7.45 -5.69
C SER A 36 -20.15 6.34 -6.40
N ALA A 37 -18.98 5.95 -5.87
CA ALA A 37 -18.35 4.69 -6.25
C ALA A 37 -19.44 3.61 -6.28
N PRO A 38 -19.66 2.89 -7.40
CA PRO A 38 -20.69 1.88 -7.42
C PRO A 38 -20.24 0.76 -6.48
N SER A 39 -20.73 0.80 -5.25
CA SER A 39 -20.65 -0.27 -4.26
C SER A 39 -21.68 -1.36 -4.56
N ASN A 40 -22.04 -1.54 -5.83
CA ASN A 40 -23.03 -2.51 -6.26
C ASN A 40 -22.38 -3.48 -7.27
N PRO A 41 -22.20 -4.77 -6.93
CA PRO A 41 -21.59 -5.76 -7.82
C PRO A 41 -22.46 -6.15 -9.03
N THR A 42 -23.58 -5.46 -9.27
CA THR A 42 -24.51 -5.76 -10.37
C THR A 42 -24.53 -4.71 -11.49
N ASP A 43 -23.54 -3.82 -11.58
CA ASP A 43 -23.45 -2.90 -12.73
C ASP A 43 -22.88 -3.60 -13.97
N THR A 44 -23.71 -4.45 -14.57
CA THR A 44 -23.54 -5.00 -15.92
C THR A 44 -23.91 -3.97 -17.00
N GLY A 45 -24.17 -2.71 -16.62
CA GLY A 45 -24.64 -1.68 -17.51
C GLY A 45 -23.54 -0.72 -17.92
N ASN A 46 -23.09 -0.83 -19.17
CA ASN A 46 -22.30 0.18 -19.89
C ASN A 46 -20.76 0.09 -19.78
N ALA A 47 -20.21 -1.09 -19.56
CA ALA A 47 -19.02 -1.47 -20.32
C ALA A 47 -19.48 -1.76 -21.75
N SER A 48 -19.58 -0.72 -22.58
CA SER A 48 -19.68 -0.88 -24.02
C SER A 48 -18.63 -1.90 -24.43
N SER A 49 -19.07 -2.97 -25.07
CA SER A 49 -18.22 -4.04 -25.58
C SER A 49 -17.08 -3.43 -26.37
N VAL A 50 -15.91 -3.29 -25.75
CA VAL A 50 -14.68 -3.09 -26.47
C VAL A 50 -14.47 -4.41 -27.19
N THR A 51 -14.90 -4.48 -28.45
CA THR A 51 -14.70 -5.63 -29.31
C THR A 51 -13.23 -6.00 -29.23
N ALA A 52 -12.93 -7.19 -28.68
CA ALA A 52 -11.61 -7.67 -28.26
C ALA A 52 -10.63 -7.92 -29.43
N GLY A 53 -10.70 -7.15 -30.51
CA GLY A 53 -10.02 -7.41 -31.77
C GLY A 53 -8.76 -6.61 -32.05
N SER A 54 -8.41 -5.56 -31.29
CA SER A 54 -7.24 -4.73 -31.67
C SER A 54 -6.62 -3.82 -30.60
N VAL A 55 -7.02 -3.89 -29.33
CA VAL A 55 -6.36 -3.09 -28.27
C VAL A 55 -5.39 -3.98 -27.51
N ASP A 56 -4.10 -3.77 -27.75
CA ASP A 56 -3.02 -4.33 -26.95
C ASP A 56 -3.17 -3.81 -25.51
N SER A 57 -3.19 -4.72 -24.53
CA SER A 57 -3.32 -4.36 -23.12
C SER A 57 -2.25 -4.96 -22.20
N LEU A 58 -1.73 -4.20 -21.22
CA LEU A 58 -0.97 -4.83 -20.13
C LEU A 58 -1.94 -5.18 -19.02
N LEU A 59 -1.84 -6.43 -18.58
CA LEU A 59 -2.56 -7.03 -17.48
C LEU A 59 -1.64 -7.03 -16.26
N GLY A 60 -1.94 -6.12 -15.33
CA GLY A 60 -1.31 -6.02 -14.03
C GLY A 60 -2.20 -6.57 -12.92
N THR A 61 -1.60 -7.04 -11.83
CA THR A 61 -2.38 -7.45 -10.65
C THR A 61 -1.64 -7.24 -9.32
N GLY A 62 -2.36 -7.24 -8.20
CA GLY A 62 -1.78 -7.47 -6.89
C GLY A 62 -2.25 -6.50 -5.81
N ALA A 63 -1.31 -5.71 -5.26
CA ALA A 63 -1.51 -4.80 -4.14
C ALA A 63 -2.76 -3.92 -4.27
N THR A 64 -3.60 -3.92 -3.22
CA THR A 64 -4.81 -3.10 -3.15
C THR A 64 -4.53 -1.68 -2.65
N SER A 65 -3.31 -1.39 -2.20
CA SER A 65 -2.93 -0.12 -1.56
C SER A 65 -2.66 1.04 -2.53
N ILE A 66 -2.62 0.74 -3.82
CA ILE A 66 -2.30 1.67 -4.91
C ILE A 66 -3.31 1.58 -6.05
N GLN A 67 -4.41 0.87 -5.82
CA GLN A 67 -5.45 0.59 -6.82
C GLN A 67 -5.87 1.85 -7.56
N ASN A 68 -6.12 2.92 -6.80
CA ASN A 68 -6.71 4.14 -7.34
C ASN A 68 -5.73 4.93 -8.21
N VAL A 69 -4.47 4.95 -7.79
CA VAL A 69 -3.38 5.55 -8.56
C VAL A 69 -3.17 4.76 -9.84
N LEU A 70 -3.03 3.43 -9.76
CA LEU A 70 -2.81 2.59 -10.94
C LEU A 70 -3.97 2.63 -11.93
N ARG A 71 -5.23 2.62 -11.46
CA ARG A 71 -6.38 2.77 -12.37
C ARG A 71 -6.35 4.11 -13.09
N SER A 72 -5.94 5.18 -12.41
CA SER A 72 -5.83 6.51 -13.00
C SER A 72 -4.65 6.59 -13.98
N GLU A 73 -3.51 6.00 -13.64
CA GLU A 73 -2.32 5.90 -14.50
C GLU A 73 -2.62 5.10 -15.76
N CYS A 74 -3.25 3.94 -15.62
CA CYS A 74 -3.65 3.09 -16.72
C CYS A 74 -4.73 3.73 -17.61
N ALA A 75 -5.63 4.54 -17.05
CA ALA A 75 -6.64 5.28 -17.82
C ALA A 75 -6.07 6.53 -18.54
N ALA A 76 -5.10 7.22 -17.94
CA ALA A 76 -4.45 8.39 -18.54
C ALA A 76 -3.71 8.05 -19.83
N ILE A 77 -3.16 6.83 -19.92
CA ILE A 77 -2.46 6.36 -21.13
C ILE A 77 -3.46 6.09 -22.28
N GLY A 78 -4.71 5.73 -21.99
CA GLY A 78 -5.67 5.27 -22.99
C GLY A 78 -6.49 6.35 -23.73
N THR A 79 -6.54 7.60 -23.26
CA THR A 79 -7.54 8.58 -23.72
C THR A 79 -7.08 9.60 -24.77
N ASN A 80 -5.79 9.68 -25.09
CA ASN A 80 -5.23 10.72 -25.98
C ASN A 80 -4.37 10.15 -27.11
N SER A 81 -4.92 9.30 -27.98
CA SER A 81 -4.13 8.77 -29.10
C SER A 81 -4.89 8.59 -30.41
N PRO A 82 -4.45 9.26 -31.50
CA PRO A 82 -4.94 8.98 -32.84
C PRO A 82 -4.43 7.61 -33.35
N ALA A 83 -5.12 7.10 -34.35
CA ALA A 83 -4.85 5.82 -34.99
C ALA A 83 -3.39 5.69 -35.47
N TRP A 84 -2.80 4.51 -35.22
CA TRP A 84 -1.46 4.11 -35.62
C TRP A 84 -1.21 4.30 -37.14
N VAL A 85 -0.07 4.90 -37.50
CA VAL A 85 0.43 4.97 -38.89
C VAL A 85 1.72 4.14 -38.99
N PRO A 86 1.74 3.01 -39.71
CA PRO A 86 2.95 2.23 -39.94
C PRO A 86 3.92 2.95 -40.87
N GLY A 87 5.15 3.16 -40.42
CA GLY A 87 6.27 3.43 -41.32
C GLY A 87 7.19 4.56 -40.86
N GLY A 88 8.10 4.25 -39.94
CA GLY A 88 9.18 5.16 -39.59
C GLY A 88 10.29 4.43 -38.84
N THR A 89 11.31 3.98 -39.57
CA THR A 89 12.58 3.52 -38.98
C THR A 89 13.37 4.75 -38.50
N GLY A 90 13.05 5.24 -37.30
CA GLY A 90 13.68 6.41 -36.70
C GLY A 90 14.13 6.14 -35.27
N THR A 91 15.44 6.16 -35.07
CA THR A 91 16.10 6.24 -33.77
C THR A 91 15.82 7.59 -33.09
N ALA A 92 15.39 7.58 -31.82
CA ALA A 92 15.13 8.71 -30.90
C ALA A 92 13.80 9.48 -31.21
N THR A 93 12.88 9.80 -30.30
CA THR A 93 12.94 10.23 -28.88
C THR A 93 11.56 10.05 -28.18
N THR A 94 11.54 9.57 -26.93
CA THR A 94 10.66 9.96 -25.79
C THR A 94 9.13 10.11 -25.99
N GLY A 95 8.48 9.36 -26.87
CA GLY A 95 7.02 9.42 -27.03
C GLY A 95 6.26 8.24 -26.40
N LEU A 96 5.23 8.52 -25.59
CA LEU A 96 4.22 7.52 -25.19
C LEU A 96 3.53 6.94 -26.44
N GLN A 97 3.63 5.64 -26.70
CA GLN A 97 3.04 5.05 -27.91
C GLN A 97 1.50 5.18 -27.92
N PRO A 98 0.88 5.51 -29.07
CA PRO A 98 -0.55 5.58 -29.18
C PRO A 98 -1.23 4.20 -29.20
N ASN A 99 -2.42 4.09 -28.58
CA ASN A 99 -3.32 2.91 -28.54
C ASN A 99 -2.91 1.78 -27.57
N PHE A 100 -2.69 2.14 -26.30
CA PHE A 100 -2.36 1.16 -25.26
C PHE A 100 -3.38 1.20 -24.10
N ALA A 101 -3.86 0.03 -23.67
CA ALA A 101 -4.75 -0.09 -22.50
C ALA A 101 -4.04 -0.82 -21.35
N CYS A 102 -3.94 -0.24 -20.17
CA CYS A 102 -3.53 -1.02 -18.99
C CYS A 102 -4.77 -1.41 -18.17
N ILE A 103 -4.81 -2.64 -17.69
CA ILE A 103 -5.81 -3.15 -16.76
C ILE A 103 -5.07 -3.61 -15.51
N TYR A 104 -5.48 -3.09 -14.35
CA TYR A 104 -4.94 -3.50 -13.06
C TYR A 104 -6.06 -4.07 -12.18
N GLU A 105 -5.94 -5.34 -11.78
CA GLU A 105 -6.86 -5.94 -10.81
C GLU A 105 -6.22 -6.13 -9.44
N GLU A 106 -6.99 -5.73 -8.44
CA GLU A 106 -6.60 -5.70 -7.05
C GLU A 106 -7.02 -7.00 -6.36
N GLU A 107 -6.07 -7.82 -5.94
CA GLU A 107 -6.40 -9.11 -5.30
C GLU A 107 -5.65 -9.33 -3.99
N GLY A 108 -4.85 -8.34 -3.59
CA GLY A 108 -3.88 -8.46 -2.52
C GLY A 108 -2.53 -8.91 -3.05
N SER A 109 -1.48 -8.54 -2.32
CA SER A 109 -0.10 -8.79 -2.73
C SER A 109 0.23 -10.27 -2.85
N GLY A 110 -0.31 -11.13 -1.98
CA GLY A 110 -0.06 -12.57 -2.04
C GLY A 110 -0.58 -13.21 -3.32
N PHE A 111 -1.78 -12.86 -3.74
CA PHE A 111 -2.36 -13.35 -5.00
C PHE A 111 -1.64 -12.74 -6.22
N GLY A 112 -1.29 -11.45 -6.18
CA GLY A 112 -0.50 -10.81 -7.24
C GLY A 112 0.84 -11.51 -7.47
N ARG A 113 1.56 -11.86 -6.40
CA ARG A 113 2.80 -12.64 -6.48
C ARG A 113 2.58 -14.04 -7.04
N GLN A 114 1.49 -14.69 -6.65
CA GLN A 114 1.12 -16.02 -7.15
C GLN A 114 0.91 -16.02 -8.66
N GLN A 115 0.23 -15.00 -9.20
CA GLN A 115 0.05 -14.85 -10.64
C GLN A 115 1.38 -14.51 -11.33
N TRP A 116 2.19 -13.60 -10.77
CA TRP A 116 3.47 -13.22 -11.37
C TRP A 116 4.48 -14.37 -11.49
N ARG A 117 4.52 -15.28 -10.51
CA ARG A 117 5.45 -16.44 -10.52
C ARG A 117 4.93 -17.65 -11.31
N SER A 118 3.74 -17.55 -11.92
CA SER A 118 3.10 -18.64 -12.67
C SER A 118 2.69 -18.18 -14.07
N VAL A 119 3.08 -18.93 -15.10
CA VAL A 119 2.58 -18.69 -16.46
C VAL A 119 1.12 -19.12 -16.64
N ASN A 120 0.66 -20.05 -15.80
CA ASN A 120 -0.72 -20.51 -15.80
C ASN A 120 -1.52 -19.56 -14.91
N ASN A 121 -2.39 -18.77 -15.54
CA ASN A 121 -3.28 -17.86 -14.85
C ASN A 121 -4.18 -18.69 -13.91
N GLU A 122 -4.02 -18.58 -12.59
CA GLU A 122 -4.77 -19.41 -11.63
C GLU A 122 -6.18 -18.85 -11.33
N TRP A 123 -6.69 -17.97 -12.20
CA TRP A 123 -8.03 -17.40 -12.12
C TRP A 123 -9.05 -18.45 -12.55
N THR A 124 -9.29 -19.43 -11.69
CA THR A 124 -10.46 -20.30 -11.87
C THR A 124 -11.70 -19.49 -11.54
N ALA A 125 -12.76 -19.56 -12.36
CA ALA A 125 -14.00 -18.82 -12.16
C ALA A 125 -14.67 -19.05 -10.78
N ALA A 126 -14.25 -20.08 -10.04
CA ALA A 126 -14.72 -20.39 -8.71
C ALA A 126 -14.06 -19.56 -7.59
N SER A 127 -12.87 -18.98 -7.81
CA SER A 127 -12.12 -18.33 -6.72
C SER A 127 -12.48 -16.86 -6.52
N LEU A 128 -13.03 -16.16 -7.53
CA LEU A 128 -13.36 -14.73 -7.47
C LEU A 128 -14.56 -14.40 -8.37
N PRO A 129 -15.82 -14.48 -7.87
CA PRO A 129 -17.04 -14.31 -8.67
C PRO A 129 -17.15 -12.96 -9.41
N ASN A 130 -16.35 -11.96 -9.03
CA ASN A 130 -16.39 -10.59 -9.57
C ASN A 130 -15.07 -10.12 -10.21
N SER A 131 -14.09 -11.01 -10.45
CA SER A 131 -12.82 -10.58 -11.06
C SER A 131 -13.00 -10.26 -12.55
N ARG A 132 -12.68 -9.03 -12.95
CA ARG A 132 -12.81 -8.57 -14.36
C ARG A 132 -11.89 -9.35 -15.30
N PHE A 133 -10.85 -10.02 -14.79
CA PHE A 133 -9.98 -10.90 -15.57
C PHE A 133 -10.66 -12.18 -16.06
N VAL A 134 -11.75 -12.66 -15.45
CA VAL A 134 -12.51 -13.82 -15.97
C VAL A 134 -13.15 -13.47 -17.32
N ALA A 135 -13.51 -12.21 -17.55
CA ALA A 135 -14.03 -11.75 -18.85
C ALA A 135 -12.92 -11.58 -19.91
N VAL A 136 -11.72 -11.15 -19.52
CA VAL A 136 -10.57 -10.98 -20.43
C VAL A 136 -9.95 -12.34 -20.82
N SER A 137 -9.84 -13.27 -19.86
CA SER A 137 -9.25 -14.60 -20.09
C SER A 137 -10.12 -15.51 -20.95
N THR A 138 -11.45 -15.40 -20.87
CA THR A 138 -12.38 -16.22 -21.68
C THR A 138 -12.51 -15.75 -23.13
N ALA A 139 -12.21 -14.48 -23.42
CA ALA A 139 -12.26 -13.93 -24.78
C ALA A 139 -10.92 -14.04 -25.56
N ALA A 140 -9.77 -14.09 -24.87
CA ALA A 140 -8.45 -14.03 -25.51
C ALA A 140 -7.57 -15.28 -25.34
N GLY A 141 -7.91 -16.23 -24.46
CA GLY A 141 -7.22 -17.54 -24.38
C GLY A 141 -5.74 -17.55 -23.95
N THR A 142 -5.04 -16.42 -23.84
CA THR A 142 -3.58 -16.39 -23.62
C THR A 142 -3.04 -15.21 -22.78
N GLY A 143 -3.90 -14.40 -22.14
CA GLY A 143 -3.44 -13.23 -21.38
C GLY A 143 -2.61 -13.60 -20.14
N HIS A 144 -1.28 -13.64 -20.27
CA HIS A 144 -0.37 -13.76 -19.14
C HIS A 144 -0.34 -12.46 -18.34
N VAL A 145 -0.08 -12.52 -17.02
CA VAL A 145 0.20 -11.33 -16.22
C VAL A 145 1.55 -10.75 -16.63
N GLN A 146 1.59 -9.50 -17.09
CA GLN A 146 2.83 -8.84 -17.54
C GLN A 146 3.60 -8.17 -16.39
N PHE A 147 2.91 -7.82 -15.31
CA PHE A 147 3.54 -7.31 -14.10
C PHE A 147 2.63 -7.50 -12.89
N ALA A 148 3.19 -7.45 -11.70
CA ALA A 148 2.42 -7.39 -10.47
C ALA A 148 2.95 -6.32 -9.53
N PHE A 149 2.09 -5.88 -8.60
CA PHE A 149 2.50 -5.05 -7.47
C PHE A 149 2.32 -5.81 -6.16
N ALA A 150 3.28 -5.68 -5.25
CA ALA A 150 3.22 -6.31 -3.95
C ALA A 150 3.82 -5.41 -2.87
N ASP A 151 3.07 -5.10 -1.80
CA ASP A 151 3.62 -4.32 -0.67
C ASP A 151 4.43 -5.20 0.30
N SER A 152 4.46 -6.49 0.01
CA SER A 152 5.20 -7.52 0.73
C SER A 152 6.36 -8.05 -0.09
N SER A 153 7.35 -8.58 0.63
CA SER A 153 8.55 -9.17 0.04
C SER A 153 8.26 -10.45 -0.75
N LEU A 154 9.15 -10.81 -1.68
CA LEU A 154 9.19 -12.15 -2.24
C LEU A 154 9.61 -13.17 -1.17
N LEU A 155 8.97 -14.34 -1.18
CA LEU A 155 9.36 -15.51 -0.43
C LEU A 155 10.38 -16.34 -1.23
N ALA A 156 11.19 -17.16 -0.54
CA ALA A 156 12.10 -18.10 -1.20
C ALA A 156 11.35 -19.08 -2.12
N SER A 157 10.13 -19.48 -1.73
CA SER A 157 9.23 -20.28 -2.56
C SER A 157 8.75 -19.51 -3.78
N ASP A 158 8.55 -18.19 -3.71
CA ASP A 158 8.15 -17.38 -4.87
C ASP A 158 9.22 -17.45 -5.96
N LEU A 159 10.49 -17.23 -5.60
CA LEU A 159 11.61 -17.32 -6.53
C LEU A 159 11.83 -18.73 -7.06
N THR A 160 11.65 -19.75 -6.23
CA THR A 160 11.76 -21.15 -6.67
C THR A 160 10.71 -21.49 -7.73
N THR A 161 9.46 -21.10 -7.49
CA THR A 161 8.36 -21.28 -8.46
C THR A 161 8.60 -20.45 -9.72
N PHE A 162 9.00 -19.19 -9.60
CA PHE A 162 9.31 -18.32 -10.73
C PHE A 162 10.41 -18.93 -11.62
N ASN A 163 11.50 -19.37 -11.01
CA ASN A 163 12.64 -19.97 -11.74
C ASN A 163 12.24 -21.25 -12.47
N THR A 164 11.27 -21.99 -11.94
CA THR A 164 10.76 -23.23 -12.54
C THR A 164 9.79 -22.93 -13.68
N ASN A 165 8.88 -21.97 -13.50
CA ASN A 165 7.72 -21.81 -14.37
C ASN A 165 7.84 -20.67 -15.39
N VAL A 166 8.59 -19.61 -15.06
CA VAL A 166 8.57 -18.34 -15.81
C VAL A 166 9.93 -17.98 -16.39
N LYS A 167 11.02 -18.26 -15.66
CA LYS A 167 12.37 -17.78 -16.04
C LYS A 167 12.79 -18.20 -17.45
N ALA A 168 12.44 -19.41 -17.88
CA ALA A 168 12.78 -19.89 -19.22
C ALA A 168 12.09 -19.11 -20.36
N THR A 169 10.94 -18.47 -20.09
CA THR A 169 10.15 -17.74 -21.09
C THR A 169 10.27 -16.23 -20.98
N ALA A 170 10.60 -15.70 -19.80
CA ALA A 170 10.59 -14.26 -19.52
C ALA A 170 11.91 -13.73 -18.92
N GLY A 171 12.94 -14.57 -18.81
CA GLY A 171 14.22 -14.22 -18.19
C GLY A 171 14.12 -14.07 -16.67
N ASP A 172 15.13 -13.45 -16.08
CA ASP A 172 15.18 -13.26 -14.62
C ASP A 172 14.07 -12.33 -14.12
N SER A 173 13.66 -12.55 -12.87
CA SER A 173 12.71 -11.72 -12.15
C SER A 173 13.26 -10.32 -11.87
N ILE A 174 12.41 -9.30 -11.99
CA ILE A 174 12.70 -7.94 -11.54
C ILE A 174 11.84 -7.63 -10.32
N MET A 175 12.46 -7.08 -9.26
CA MET A 175 11.77 -6.48 -8.13
C MET A 175 12.45 -5.17 -7.73
N PHE A 176 11.66 -4.11 -7.55
CA PHE A 176 12.13 -2.86 -6.93
C PHE A 176 10.97 -2.08 -6.30
N PRO A 177 11.22 -1.24 -5.29
CA PRO A 177 10.17 -0.39 -4.72
C PRO A 177 9.73 0.66 -5.73
N LYS A 178 8.42 0.85 -5.85
CA LYS A 178 7.79 1.78 -6.78
C LYS A 178 7.23 3.02 -6.10
N TYR A 179 6.54 2.82 -4.98
CA TYR A 179 5.89 3.88 -4.21
C TYR A 179 6.20 3.69 -2.73
N VAL A 180 6.24 4.79 -1.98
CA VAL A 180 6.38 4.80 -0.52
C VAL A 180 4.99 4.94 0.10
N LEU A 181 4.59 3.95 0.87
CA LEU A 181 3.20 3.78 1.32
C LEU A 181 3.10 3.94 2.83
N PRO A 182 2.44 4.99 3.35
CA PRO A 182 2.00 5.00 4.73
C PRO A 182 0.74 4.12 4.89
N VAL A 183 0.70 3.31 5.96
CA VAL A 183 -0.50 2.55 6.34
C VAL A 183 -1.22 3.32 7.44
N ALA A 184 -2.32 3.97 7.07
CA ALA A 184 -3.11 4.77 7.98
C ALA A 184 -3.74 3.91 9.07
N ILE A 185 -3.61 4.37 10.32
CA ILE A 185 -4.50 3.93 11.40
C ILE A 185 -5.79 4.74 11.30
N ALA A 186 -6.83 4.11 10.77
CA ALA A 186 -8.06 4.77 10.36
C ALA A 186 -9.22 4.49 11.31
N TYR A 187 -10.10 5.47 11.47
CA TYR A 187 -11.26 5.43 12.35
C TYR A 187 -12.43 6.24 11.77
N ALA A 188 -13.64 5.92 12.21
CA ALA A 188 -14.82 6.73 11.92
C ALA A 188 -14.88 7.93 12.90
N PRO A 189 -15.03 9.18 12.43
CA PRO A 189 -15.10 10.34 13.31
C PRO A 189 -16.33 10.33 14.22
N VAL A 190 -17.44 9.78 13.73
CA VAL A 190 -18.66 9.52 14.51
C VAL A 190 -18.52 8.16 15.18
N TYR A 191 -18.41 8.15 16.51
CA TYR A 191 -18.22 6.93 17.29
C TYR A 191 -19.52 6.30 17.77
N GLY A 192 -20.66 6.99 17.64
CA GLY A 192 -21.94 6.42 18.00
C GLY A 192 -23.10 7.40 17.82
N GLN A 193 -24.28 6.95 18.23
CA GLN A 193 -25.51 7.73 18.21
C GLN A 193 -26.28 7.50 19.52
N ASN A 194 -26.75 8.58 20.11
CA ASN A 194 -27.63 8.53 21.27
C ASN A 194 -29.05 8.14 20.81
N LYS A 195 -29.56 6.96 21.20
CA LYS A 195 -30.88 6.49 20.72
C LYS A 195 -32.04 7.37 21.17
N ASN A 196 -31.91 8.05 22.30
CA ASN A 196 -32.98 8.86 22.85
C ASN A 196 -33.16 10.17 22.08
N THR A 197 -32.06 10.73 21.56
CA THR A 197 -32.06 12.01 20.85
C THR A 197 -31.90 11.86 19.33
N GLY A 198 -31.44 10.71 18.86
CA GLY A 198 -31.07 10.46 17.46
C GLY A 198 -29.84 11.25 17.00
N LYS A 199 -29.08 11.86 17.92
CA LYS A 199 -27.91 12.68 17.57
C LYS A 199 -26.65 11.84 17.54
N ASP A 200 -25.86 12.08 16.50
CA ASP A 200 -24.53 11.50 16.33
C ASP A 200 -23.54 12.09 17.34
N MET A 201 -22.63 11.25 17.81
CA MET A 201 -21.57 11.60 18.75
C MET A 201 -20.22 11.44 18.06
N SER A 202 -19.43 12.50 18.04
CA SER A 202 -18.17 12.55 17.31
C SER A 202 -16.97 12.70 18.23
N PHE A 203 -15.86 12.06 17.88
CA PHE A 203 -14.64 12.18 18.69
C PHE A 203 -14.18 13.63 18.78
N HIS A 204 -13.95 14.10 20.00
CA HIS A 204 -13.37 15.41 20.24
C HIS A 204 -11.85 15.36 19.98
N ILE A 205 -11.44 15.86 18.81
CA ILE A 205 -10.04 15.96 18.42
C ILE A 205 -9.54 17.37 18.71
N SER A 206 -8.67 17.51 19.72
CA SER A 206 -8.15 18.82 20.16
C SER A 206 -7.16 19.47 19.19
N SER A 207 -6.60 18.69 18.27
CA SER A 207 -5.65 19.15 17.25
C SER A 207 -6.01 18.53 15.90
N PRO A 208 -7.13 18.94 15.28
CA PRO A 208 -7.54 18.39 14.00
C PRO A 208 -6.53 18.77 12.91
N VAL A 209 -6.33 17.86 11.96
CA VAL A 209 -5.39 18.02 10.85
C VAL A 209 -6.14 17.94 9.54
N SER A 210 -5.69 18.73 8.56
CA SER A 210 -6.16 18.68 7.17
C SER A 210 -5.00 18.36 6.23
N ILE A 211 -5.26 17.52 5.23
CA ILE A 211 -4.33 17.25 4.12
C ILE A 211 -4.97 17.82 2.85
N GLY A 212 -4.22 18.63 2.10
CA GLY A 212 -4.76 19.26 0.89
C GLY A 212 -5.99 20.15 1.13
N GLY A 213 -6.15 20.68 2.35
CA GLY A 213 -7.32 21.46 2.76
C GLY A 213 -8.53 20.63 3.22
N THR A 214 -8.52 19.31 3.06
CA THR A 214 -9.58 18.41 3.51
C THR A 214 -9.31 17.95 4.94
N PRO A 215 -10.27 18.09 5.88
CA PRO A 215 -10.15 17.51 7.22
C PRO A 215 -10.01 15.99 7.15
N VAL A 216 -9.01 15.43 7.84
CA VAL A 216 -8.69 14.00 7.81
C VAL A 216 -8.56 13.38 9.20
N GLY A 217 -9.04 14.07 10.24
CA GLY A 217 -8.94 13.62 11.63
C GLY A 217 -7.73 14.21 12.34
N GLY A 218 -6.78 13.38 12.75
CA GLY A 218 -5.64 13.79 13.58
C GLY A 218 -5.73 13.38 15.05
N MET A 219 -6.51 12.34 15.38
CA MET A 219 -6.41 11.69 16.70
C MET A 219 -4.95 11.31 16.95
N ARG A 220 -4.36 11.82 18.04
CA ARG A 220 -2.95 11.61 18.32
C ARG A 220 -2.74 10.30 19.06
N LEU A 221 -1.97 9.40 18.45
CA LEU A 221 -1.59 8.13 19.06
C LEU A 221 -0.08 8.11 19.31
N SER A 222 0.29 8.07 20.59
CA SER A 222 1.69 7.84 20.97
C SER A 222 2.08 6.39 20.66
N HIS A 223 3.38 6.13 20.64
CA HIS A 223 3.94 4.80 20.42
C HIS A 223 3.29 3.72 21.32
N SER A 224 3.29 3.93 22.63
CA SER A 224 2.68 2.98 23.58
C SER A 224 1.18 2.83 23.38
N LEU A 225 0.49 3.89 22.92
CA LEU A 225 -0.96 3.88 22.75
C LEU A 225 -1.38 3.01 21.56
N TYR A 226 -0.81 3.20 20.36
CA TYR A 226 -1.17 2.32 19.24
C TYR A 226 -0.69 0.88 19.46
N CYS A 227 0.47 0.67 20.10
CA CYS A 227 0.90 -0.68 20.48
C CYS A 227 -0.08 -1.34 21.46
N GLY A 228 -0.58 -0.61 22.46
CA GLY A 228 -1.55 -1.12 23.42
C GLY A 228 -2.91 -1.42 22.76
N ILE A 229 -3.38 -0.57 21.85
CA ILE A 229 -4.62 -0.81 21.09
C ILE A 229 -4.54 -2.11 20.30
N PHE A 230 -3.49 -2.26 19.49
CA PHE A 230 -3.38 -3.37 18.55
C PHE A 230 -2.97 -4.69 19.23
N ASN A 231 -2.23 -4.65 20.34
CA ASN A 231 -2.04 -5.83 21.18
C ASN A 231 -3.26 -6.16 22.05
N GLY A 232 -4.29 -5.30 22.08
CA GLY A 232 -5.52 -5.52 22.86
C GLY A 232 -5.36 -5.23 24.36
N ASP A 233 -4.30 -4.54 24.76
CA ASP A 233 -4.08 -4.06 26.12
C ASP A 233 -4.93 -2.82 26.43
N ILE A 234 -5.22 -2.01 25.40
CA ILE A 234 -6.12 -0.84 25.47
C ILE A 234 -7.37 -1.17 24.67
N THR A 235 -8.50 -1.32 25.36
CA THR A 235 -9.74 -1.86 24.77
C THR A 235 -10.90 -0.87 24.74
N ASN A 236 -10.68 0.39 25.13
CA ASN A 236 -11.72 1.42 25.13
C ASN A 236 -11.12 2.81 24.85
N PHE A 237 -11.81 3.64 24.08
CA PHE A 237 -11.39 5.02 23.77
C PHE A 237 -11.46 5.99 24.96
N ASN A 238 -12.11 5.61 26.07
CA ASN A 238 -12.08 6.39 27.31
C ASN A 238 -10.84 6.11 28.19
N ASP A 239 -9.92 5.27 27.72
CA ASP A 239 -8.67 5.00 28.44
C ASP A 239 -7.85 6.30 28.61
N SER A 240 -7.31 6.49 29.82
CA SER A 240 -6.49 7.66 30.16
C SER A 240 -5.24 7.84 29.28
N ALA A 241 -4.76 6.77 28.64
CA ALA A 241 -3.63 6.81 27.71
C ALA A 241 -3.90 7.71 26.48
N PHE A 242 -5.17 7.96 26.13
CA PHE A 242 -5.52 8.91 25.07
C PHE A 242 -5.35 10.37 25.49
N THR A 243 -5.41 10.70 26.78
CA THR A 243 -5.52 12.09 27.25
C THR A 243 -4.24 12.91 26.97
N THR A 244 -3.06 12.40 27.36
CA THR A 244 -1.81 13.16 27.20
C THR A 244 -1.45 13.44 25.74
N PRO A 245 -1.46 12.45 24.81
CA PRO A 245 -1.20 12.70 23.39
C PRO A 245 -2.17 13.71 22.77
N ASN A 246 -3.42 13.73 23.24
CA ASN A 246 -4.49 14.60 22.74
C ASN A 246 -4.63 15.91 23.54
N GLY A 247 -3.51 16.43 24.07
CA GLY A 247 -3.45 17.79 24.64
C GLY A 247 -4.16 17.92 26.00
N GLY A 248 -4.32 16.83 26.74
CA GLY A 248 -5.01 16.84 28.03
C GLY A 248 -6.54 16.74 27.91
N ALA A 249 -7.09 16.65 26.70
CA ALA A 249 -8.52 16.51 26.48
C ALA A 249 -8.94 15.04 26.38
N THR A 250 -10.18 14.75 26.80
CA THR A 250 -10.85 13.47 26.51
C THR A 250 -11.33 13.43 25.07
N LEU A 251 -11.48 12.24 24.50
CA LEU A 251 -12.08 12.06 23.17
C LEU A 251 -13.61 12.18 23.13
N GLN A 252 -14.26 12.38 24.28
CA GLN A 252 -15.70 12.51 24.42
C GLN A 252 -16.28 13.67 23.58
N ASP A 253 -17.40 13.43 22.89
CA ASP A 253 -18.25 14.50 22.36
C ASP A 253 -18.90 15.29 23.53
N THR A 254 -18.45 16.51 23.77
CA THR A 254 -18.96 17.32 24.90
C THR A 254 -20.35 17.93 24.64
N VAL A 255 -20.93 17.74 23.44
CA VAL A 255 -22.20 18.33 23.02
C VAL A 255 -23.31 17.29 22.98
N ASN A 256 -23.05 16.14 22.34
CA ASN A 256 -24.07 15.11 22.10
C ASN A 256 -23.95 13.91 23.04
N ASP A 257 -22.95 13.92 23.92
CA ASP A 257 -22.66 12.82 24.80
C ASP A 257 -22.43 13.27 26.26
N ASP A 258 -22.82 12.43 27.21
CA ASP A 258 -22.75 12.75 28.64
C ASP A 258 -21.47 12.21 29.29
N ALA A 259 -20.89 13.01 30.20
CA ALA A 259 -19.63 12.70 30.87
C ALA A 259 -19.75 11.47 31.79
N THR A 260 -20.92 11.24 32.39
CA THR A 260 -21.18 10.06 33.23
C THR A 260 -21.16 8.81 32.37
N ARG A 261 -21.85 8.84 31.22
CA ARG A 261 -21.83 7.74 30.25
C ARG A 261 -20.41 7.53 29.70
N TRP A 262 -19.63 8.60 29.49
CA TRP A 262 -18.23 8.48 29.02
C TRP A 262 -17.35 7.77 30.03
N GLY A 263 -17.41 8.20 31.30
CA GLY A 263 -16.64 7.60 32.37
C GLY A 263 -17.02 6.15 32.65
N ASN A 264 -18.32 5.83 32.57
CA ASN A 264 -18.81 4.48 32.86
C ASN A 264 -18.56 3.50 31.71
N ASP A 265 -18.94 3.88 30.49
CA ASP A 265 -19.06 2.99 29.34
C ASP A 265 -18.00 3.29 28.25
N GLY A 266 -17.69 4.56 28.02
CA GLY A 266 -16.77 4.97 26.97
C GLY A 266 -17.22 4.50 25.58
N VAL A 267 -16.27 4.07 24.77
CA VAL A 267 -16.49 3.44 23.46
C VAL A 267 -15.55 2.25 23.35
N PRO A 268 -16.05 1.00 23.37
CA PRO A 268 -15.22 -0.18 23.19
C PRO A 268 -14.49 -0.14 21.85
N ILE A 269 -13.19 -0.43 21.87
CA ILE A 269 -12.36 -0.50 20.66
C ILE A 269 -12.66 -1.81 19.94
N ARG A 270 -12.88 -1.71 18.63
CA ARG A 270 -13.13 -2.84 17.74
C ARG A 270 -12.13 -2.79 16.59
N LEU A 271 -11.27 -3.79 16.51
CA LEU A 271 -10.20 -3.80 15.53
C LEU A 271 -10.74 -4.29 14.18
N VAL A 272 -10.32 -3.64 13.09
CA VAL A 272 -10.63 -4.04 11.71
C VAL A 272 -9.32 -4.32 10.96
N GLY A 273 -9.26 -5.43 10.24
CA GLY A 273 -8.08 -5.82 9.47
C GLY A 273 -8.39 -6.67 8.25
N ARG A 274 -7.34 -7.17 7.59
CA ARG A 274 -7.45 -7.89 6.31
C ARG A 274 -7.65 -9.39 6.52
N MET A 275 -8.50 -9.99 5.70
CA MET A 275 -8.78 -11.44 5.71
C MET A 275 -7.75 -12.24 4.90
N GLU A 276 -7.19 -11.61 3.87
CA GLU A 276 -6.32 -12.23 2.88
C GLU A 276 -4.82 -11.97 3.11
N LYS A 277 -3.99 -12.60 2.27
CA LYS A 277 -2.56 -12.26 2.15
C LYS A 277 -2.38 -10.87 1.58
N SER A 278 -2.11 -9.93 2.47
CA SER A 278 -2.02 -8.51 2.17
C SER A 278 -0.63 -7.97 2.48
N GLY A 279 -0.04 -7.25 1.52
CA GLY A 279 1.16 -6.47 1.77
C GLY A 279 0.93 -5.29 2.73
N THR A 280 -0.29 -4.73 2.78
CA THR A 280 -0.65 -3.74 3.81
C THR A 280 -0.54 -4.36 5.22
N THR A 281 -0.91 -5.63 5.36
CA THR A 281 -0.69 -6.39 6.61
C THR A 281 0.79 -6.64 6.86
N ASP A 282 1.62 -6.92 5.85
CA ASP A 282 3.09 -7.01 6.02
C ASP A 282 3.65 -5.70 6.59
N ILE A 283 3.39 -4.56 5.94
CA ILE A 283 3.89 -3.26 6.40
C ILE A 283 3.44 -2.98 7.85
N PHE A 284 2.15 -3.23 8.15
CA PHE A 284 1.60 -3.03 9.49
C PHE A 284 2.23 -3.95 10.54
N THR A 285 2.28 -5.26 10.30
CA THR A 285 2.81 -6.24 11.26
C THR A 285 4.32 -6.08 11.46
N ARG A 286 5.07 -5.73 10.40
CA ARG A 286 6.48 -5.41 10.47
C ARG A 286 6.75 -4.18 11.32
N ALA A 287 5.97 -3.11 11.14
CA ALA A 287 6.08 -1.92 11.97
C ALA A 287 5.78 -2.25 13.44
N LEU A 288 4.69 -2.96 13.73
CA LEU A 288 4.35 -3.34 15.11
C LEU A 288 5.35 -4.33 15.72
N HIS A 289 5.92 -5.24 14.94
CA HIS A 289 6.97 -6.14 15.39
C HIS A 289 8.21 -5.36 15.87
N ALA A 290 8.66 -4.40 15.07
CA ALA A 290 9.83 -3.57 15.37
C ALA A 290 9.59 -2.60 16.53
N GLN A 291 8.40 -2.00 16.55
CA GLN A 291 8.09 -0.86 17.42
C GLN A 291 7.56 -1.33 18.78
N CYS A 292 6.62 -2.28 18.79
CA CYS A 292 5.99 -2.74 20.03
C CYS A 292 6.85 -3.77 20.76
N THR A 293 7.86 -3.31 21.49
CA THR A 293 8.74 -4.22 22.25
C THR A 293 8.03 -4.78 23.48
N GLY A 294 8.11 -6.10 23.70
CA GLY A 294 7.65 -6.74 24.94
C GLY A 294 7.16 -8.18 24.74
N PRO A 295 7.02 -8.96 25.82
CA PRO A 295 6.55 -10.34 25.76
C PRO A 295 5.08 -10.47 25.31
N THR A 296 4.32 -9.36 25.29
CA THR A 296 2.92 -9.32 24.87
C THR A 296 2.75 -8.96 23.39
N ASN A 297 3.84 -8.68 22.66
CA ASN A 297 3.74 -8.37 21.23
C ASN A 297 3.27 -9.59 20.45
N LYS A 298 2.10 -9.48 19.82
CA LYS A 298 1.47 -10.54 19.04
C LYS A 298 2.00 -10.63 17.60
N TYR A 299 2.74 -9.62 17.13
CA TYR A 299 3.06 -9.45 15.72
C TYR A 299 4.42 -10.06 15.34
N ALA A 300 4.38 -10.94 14.34
CA ALA A 300 5.57 -11.47 13.68
C ALA A 300 6.07 -10.49 12.60
N THR A 301 7.38 -10.53 12.33
CA THR A 301 7.96 -9.79 11.21
C THR A 301 7.48 -10.37 9.89
N ASN A 302 7.20 -9.51 8.91
CA ASN A 302 6.94 -9.88 7.52
C ASN A 302 5.68 -10.73 7.30
N ALA A 303 4.67 -10.60 8.18
CA ALA A 303 3.46 -11.41 8.10
C ALA A 303 2.42 -10.75 7.20
N GLU A 304 2.00 -11.43 6.13
CA GLU A 304 0.95 -10.95 5.23
C GLU A 304 -0.47 -11.22 5.76
N THR A 305 -0.56 -11.93 6.87
CA THR A 305 -1.80 -12.27 7.57
C THR A 305 -1.70 -11.87 9.03
N LEU A 306 -2.85 -11.60 9.64
CA LEU A 306 -2.93 -11.23 11.05
C LEU A 306 -2.54 -12.42 11.95
N PRO A 307 -2.00 -12.15 13.16
CA PRO A 307 -1.66 -13.20 14.11
C PRO A 307 -2.80 -14.20 14.34
N TYR A 308 -2.52 -15.46 13.99
CA TYR A 308 -3.52 -16.50 13.94
C TYR A 308 -2.92 -17.83 14.36
N ASN A 309 -3.62 -18.52 15.27
CA ASN A 309 -3.26 -19.84 15.75
C ASN A 309 -4.35 -20.84 15.33
N TYR A 310 -4.07 -21.60 14.27
CA TYR A 310 -5.03 -22.54 13.69
C TYR A 310 -5.38 -23.71 14.63
N SER A 311 -4.51 -24.03 15.61
CA SER A 311 -4.71 -25.17 16.49
C SER A 311 -5.75 -24.91 17.59
N THR A 312 -6.00 -23.65 17.93
CA THR A 312 -6.84 -23.28 19.08
C THR A 312 -7.91 -22.23 18.78
N SER A 313 -7.86 -21.53 17.64
CA SER A 313 -8.83 -20.45 17.35
C SER A 313 -10.22 -20.99 17.04
N GLY A 314 -10.32 -22.08 16.27
CA GLY A 314 -11.58 -22.54 15.69
C GLY A 314 -12.20 -21.57 14.68
N VAL A 315 -11.55 -20.45 14.36
CA VAL A 315 -11.98 -19.49 13.34
C VAL A 315 -11.58 -20.03 11.97
N ASP A 316 -12.44 -19.95 10.95
CA ASP A 316 -12.10 -20.44 9.62
C ASP A 316 -12.81 -19.65 8.53
N PHE A 317 -12.07 -18.85 7.74
CA PHE A 317 -12.60 -18.03 6.67
C PHE A 317 -12.47 -18.64 5.26
N SER A 318 -12.23 -19.95 5.14
CA SER A 318 -11.98 -20.58 3.84
C SER A 318 -13.20 -20.58 2.92
N HIS A 319 -14.41 -20.36 3.47
CA HIS A 319 -15.62 -20.20 2.68
C HIS A 319 -15.68 -18.82 2.03
N GLU A 320 -15.38 -17.78 2.82
CA GLU A 320 -15.42 -16.39 2.38
C GLU A 320 -14.26 -16.07 1.43
N ARG A 321 -13.08 -16.66 1.68
CA ARG A 321 -11.90 -16.48 0.85
C ARG A 321 -11.00 -17.73 0.82
N PRO A 322 -10.97 -18.51 -0.28
CA PRO A 322 -10.24 -19.79 -0.33
C PRO A 322 -8.72 -19.71 -0.10
N ASP A 323 -8.07 -18.62 -0.52
CA ASP A 323 -6.63 -18.38 -0.39
C ASP A 323 -6.21 -17.77 0.96
N THR A 324 -7.16 -17.55 1.89
CA THR A 324 -6.83 -17.09 3.25
C THR A 324 -5.96 -18.10 4.01
N ASP A 325 -5.05 -17.61 4.84
CA ASP A 325 -4.38 -18.43 5.86
C ASP A 325 -5.16 -18.47 7.19
N LEU A 326 -6.25 -17.69 7.32
CA LEU A 326 -7.10 -17.65 8.51
C LEU A 326 -8.12 -18.81 8.49
N LYS A 327 -7.61 -20.04 8.40
CA LYS A 327 -8.39 -21.27 8.30
C LYS A 327 -7.82 -22.40 9.15
N ASN A 328 -8.65 -23.39 9.45
CA ASN A 328 -8.20 -24.54 10.22
C ASN A 328 -7.14 -25.34 9.43
N GLY A 329 -6.00 -25.62 10.05
CA GLY A 329 -4.84 -26.24 9.37
C GLY A 329 -4.11 -25.33 8.37
N GLY A 330 -4.32 -24.01 8.42
CA GLY A 330 -3.57 -23.02 7.62
C GLY A 330 -2.05 -23.12 7.79
N GLY A 331 -1.31 -22.91 6.70
CA GLY A 331 0.09 -23.34 6.53
C GLY A 331 1.18 -22.52 7.23
N ALA A 332 0.85 -21.49 8.01
CA ALA A 332 1.85 -20.79 8.82
C ALA A 332 1.18 -20.09 10.00
N ASN A 333 1.73 -20.28 11.21
CA ASN A 333 1.38 -19.46 12.35
C ASN A 333 1.92 -18.04 12.10
N ALA A 334 1.04 -17.06 11.90
CA ALA A 334 1.43 -15.64 11.91
C ALA A 334 1.67 -15.10 13.33
N GLY A 335 2.06 -15.97 14.27
CA GLY A 335 2.23 -15.67 15.71
C GLY A 335 1.76 -16.82 16.61
N SER A 336 2.06 -16.75 17.91
CA SER A 336 1.61 -17.75 18.90
C SER A 336 0.21 -17.49 19.47
N THR A 337 -0.36 -16.31 19.20
CA THR A 337 -1.59 -15.82 19.80
C THR A 337 -2.60 -15.48 18.72
N ASN A 338 -3.84 -15.95 18.88
CA ASN A 338 -4.92 -15.57 17.99
C ASN A 338 -5.33 -14.12 18.24
N SER A 339 -5.28 -13.28 17.21
CA SER A 339 -5.80 -11.92 17.24
C SER A 339 -7.08 -11.76 16.42
N VAL A 340 -7.65 -12.82 15.84
CA VAL A 340 -8.78 -12.72 14.91
C VAL A 340 -10.05 -13.31 15.53
N GLY A 341 -11.17 -12.59 15.42
CA GLY A 341 -12.50 -13.10 15.76
C GLY A 341 -13.14 -13.82 14.57
N LYS A 342 -14.23 -14.55 14.80
CA LYS A 342 -14.95 -15.30 13.76
C LYS A 342 -15.78 -14.42 12.81
N GLU A 343 -15.84 -13.12 13.03
CA GLU A 343 -16.65 -12.21 12.23
C GLU A 343 -15.87 -11.57 11.08
N TYR A 344 -16.56 -11.41 9.96
CA TYR A 344 -16.08 -10.64 8.83
C TYR A 344 -17.09 -9.58 8.42
N PHE A 345 -16.63 -8.58 7.66
CA PHE A 345 -17.48 -7.59 7.03
C PHE A 345 -17.84 -8.04 5.62
N ASP A 346 -19.13 -8.26 5.37
CA ASP A 346 -19.67 -8.59 4.06
C ASP A 346 -20.06 -7.31 3.33
N THR A 347 -19.32 -6.99 2.27
CA THR A 347 -19.59 -5.81 1.43
C THR A 347 -20.89 -5.93 0.62
N THR A 348 -21.40 -7.15 0.39
CA THR A 348 -22.62 -7.37 -0.38
C THR A 348 -23.85 -6.97 0.42
N THR A 349 -23.87 -7.37 1.70
CA THR A 349 -24.95 -7.05 2.64
C THR A 349 -24.68 -5.79 3.47
N ASN A 350 -23.48 -5.21 3.34
CA ASN A 350 -22.98 -4.07 4.11
C ASN A 350 -23.13 -4.28 5.62
N SER A 351 -22.77 -5.48 6.10
CA SER A 351 -23.00 -5.89 7.49
C SER A 351 -21.90 -6.83 8.00
N ILE A 352 -21.82 -6.96 9.32
CA ILE A 352 -20.91 -7.90 9.97
C ILE A 352 -21.59 -9.25 10.09
N GLN A 353 -20.92 -10.30 9.60
CA GLN A 353 -21.42 -11.67 9.58
C GLN A 353 -20.43 -12.60 10.29
N PRO A 354 -20.89 -13.64 10.99
CA PRO A 354 -20.02 -14.72 11.43
C PRO A 354 -19.62 -15.57 10.22
N SER A 355 -18.38 -16.05 10.20
CA SER A 355 -17.97 -17.01 9.18
C SER A 355 -18.66 -18.36 9.36
N MET A 356 -19.07 -18.95 8.24
CA MET A 356 -19.85 -20.19 8.24
C MET A 356 -19.03 -21.44 8.57
N ASN A 357 -17.72 -21.43 8.32
CA ASN A 357 -16.84 -22.56 8.59
C ASN A 357 -16.24 -22.55 10.00
N SER A 358 -16.43 -21.47 10.75
CA SER A 358 -15.89 -21.34 12.11
C SER A 358 -16.57 -22.34 13.08
N LEU A 359 -15.76 -23.01 13.90
CA LEU A 359 -16.21 -23.99 14.88
C LEU A 359 -17.09 -23.36 15.97
N PRO A 360 -18.03 -24.12 16.55
CA PRO A 360 -18.71 -23.72 17.77
C PRO A 360 -17.71 -23.36 18.87
N GLY A 361 -17.85 -22.16 19.46
CA GLY A 361 -16.92 -21.66 20.49
C GLY A 361 -15.74 -20.85 19.95
N ALA A 362 -15.61 -20.67 18.63
CA ALA A 362 -14.65 -19.72 18.07
C ALA A 362 -14.84 -18.32 18.68
N PRO A 363 -13.74 -17.62 19.01
CA PRO A 363 -13.79 -16.33 19.68
C PRO A 363 -14.45 -15.26 18.80
N THR A 364 -15.04 -14.27 19.45
CA THR A 364 -15.76 -13.17 18.79
C THR A 364 -14.96 -11.87 18.89
N SER A 365 -14.95 -11.11 17.80
CA SER A 365 -14.47 -9.73 17.72
C SER A 365 -15.43 -8.74 18.38
N TYR A 366 -16.68 -9.13 18.70
CA TYR A 366 -17.64 -8.25 19.35
C TYR A 366 -17.20 -7.88 20.78
N PRO A 367 -17.44 -6.63 21.21
CA PRO A 367 -17.16 -6.21 22.59
C PRO A 367 -18.03 -6.90 23.64
N THR A 368 -17.52 -7.02 24.86
CA THR A 368 -18.27 -7.45 26.04
C THR A 368 -18.43 -6.29 27.01
N GLY A 369 -19.64 -5.72 27.09
CA GLY A 369 -19.90 -4.50 27.84
C GLY A 369 -19.03 -3.34 27.34
N LYS A 370 -18.27 -2.70 28.23
CA LYS A 370 -17.36 -1.62 27.88
C LYS A 370 -15.98 -2.07 27.37
N VAL A 371 -15.74 -3.37 27.29
CA VAL A 371 -14.42 -3.92 26.97
C VAL A 371 -14.43 -4.41 25.53
N GLY A 372 -13.63 -3.77 24.68
CA GLY A 372 -13.32 -4.29 23.34
C GLY A 372 -12.68 -5.68 23.42
N SER A 373 -12.95 -6.53 22.44
CA SER A 373 -12.46 -7.92 22.43
C SER A 373 -10.93 -8.03 22.32
N GLY A 374 -10.27 -6.99 21.81
CA GLY A 374 -8.85 -7.06 21.40
C GLY A 374 -8.61 -7.98 20.20
N LEU A 375 -9.68 -8.39 19.51
CA LEU A 375 -9.65 -9.23 18.32
C LEU A 375 -10.14 -8.45 17.10
N TYR A 376 -9.55 -8.75 15.96
CA TYR A 376 -9.91 -8.21 14.66
C TYR A 376 -11.20 -8.85 14.14
N LEU A 377 -12.14 -8.03 13.69
CA LEU A 377 -13.04 -8.40 12.60
C LEU A 377 -12.29 -8.20 11.28
N VAL A 378 -12.52 -9.07 10.31
CA VAL A 378 -11.74 -9.06 9.05
C VAL A 378 -12.58 -8.66 7.85
N ALA A 379 -11.95 -8.12 6.81
CA ALA A 379 -12.59 -7.78 5.55
C ALA A 379 -11.66 -8.06 4.38
N ILE A 380 -12.23 -8.29 3.18
CA ILE A 380 -11.47 -8.63 1.97
C ILE A 380 -11.11 -7.34 1.21
N GLY A 381 -9.82 -7.03 1.12
CA GLY A 381 -9.33 -5.84 0.41
C GLY A 381 -9.37 -4.55 1.23
N SER A 382 -8.58 -3.55 0.80
CA SER A 382 -8.49 -2.26 1.49
C SER A 382 -9.83 -1.50 1.50
N GLY A 383 -10.58 -1.54 0.39
CA GLY A 383 -11.89 -0.89 0.29
C GLY A 383 -12.94 -1.47 1.26
N ALA A 384 -12.93 -2.79 1.47
CA ALA A 384 -13.82 -3.42 2.44
C ALA A 384 -13.41 -3.12 3.89
N VAL A 385 -12.11 -3.04 4.20
CA VAL A 385 -11.63 -2.58 5.51
C VAL A 385 -12.06 -1.14 5.79
N ALA A 386 -11.85 -0.23 4.83
CA ALA A 386 -12.32 1.14 4.92
C ALA A 386 -13.84 1.21 5.17
N SER A 387 -14.61 0.45 4.40
CA SER A 387 -16.07 0.37 4.52
C SER A 387 -16.50 -0.19 5.87
N ALA A 388 -15.83 -1.23 6.36
CA ALA A 388 -16.12 -1.84 7.65
C ALA A 388 -15.93 -0.84 8.82
N ILE A 389 -14.87 -0.04 8.77
CA ILE A 389 -14.57 0.99 9.79
C ILE A 389 -15.69 2.04 9.84
N VAL A 390 -16.10 2.57 8.69
CA VAL A 390 -17.14 3.62 8.64
C VAL A 390 -18.57 3.09 8.60
N ALA A 391 -18.76 1.77 8.48
CA ALA A 391 -20.08 1.17 8.49
C ALA A 391 -20.84 1.60 9.76
N PRO A 392 -22.18 1.74 9.69
CA PRO A 392 -22.98 2.29 10.78
C PRO A 392 -22.68 1.63 12.13
N ALA A 393 -22.88 2.41 13.19
CA ALA A 393 -22.81 1.89 14.55
C ALA A 393 -23.79 0.72 14.71
N ASP A 394 -23.32 -0.37 15.30
CA ASP A 394 -24.05 -1.63 15.44
C ASP A 394 -23.94 -2.25 16.85
N TYR A 395 -23.18 -1.63 17.76
CA TYR A 395 -23.03 -2.12 19.13
C TYR A 395 -23.90 -1.36 20.13
N ASN A 396 -24.97 -1.98 20.64
CA ASN A 396 -25.84 -1.35 21.63
C ASN A 396 -25.27 -1.49 23.05
N LEU A 397 -24.97 -0.37 23.70
CA LEU A 397 -24.53 -0.30 25.09
C LEU A 397 -25.34 0.78 25.82
N ASN A 398 -26.12 0.37 26.82
CA ASN A 398 -26.88 1.27 27.70
C ASN A 398 -27.71 2.36 26.98
N GLY A 399 -28.41 1.98 25.90
CA GLY A 399 -29.26 2.91 25.14
C GLY A 399 -28.52 3.77 24.13
N THR A 400 -27.24 3.47 23.86
CA THR A 400 -26.41 4.12 22.85
C THR A 400 -26.00 3.07 21.82
N ILE A 401 -25.98 3.42 20.52
CA ILE A 401 -25.37 2.56 19.50
C ILE A 401 -23.96 3.08 19.22
N LEU A 402 -22.96 2.24 19.38
CA LEU A 402 -21.54 2.57 19.24
C LEU A 402 -20.96 1.89 18.02
N ASN A 403 -20.07 2.62 17.34
CA ASN A 403 -19.24 2.11 16.26
C ASN A 403 -17.93 1.55 16.86
N GLY A 404 -17.06 2.42 17.37
CA GLY A 404 -15.80 2.04 18.03
C GLY A 404 -14.77 1.33 17.13
N LYS A 405 -14.99 1.26 15.82
CA LYS A 405 -14.10 0.56 14.88
C LYS A 405 -12.88 1.42 14.54
N ILE A 406 -11.71 0.79 14.63
CA ILE A 406 -10.40 1.32 14.24
C ILE A 406 -9.63 0.21 13.52
N GLY A 407 -8.90 0.55 12.48
CA GLY A 407 -8.16 -0.44 11.70
C GLY A 407 -6.94 0.13 11.02
N TYR A 408 -6.26 -0.71 10.26
CA TYR A 408 -5.13 -0.32 9.42
C TYR A 408 -5.54 -0.45 7.94
N VAL A 409 -5.25 0.57 7.15
CA VAL A 409 -5.63 0.63 5.73
C VAL A 409 -4.62 1.45 4.95
N ALA A 410 -4.52 1.25 3.63
CA ALA A 410 -3.71 2.12 2.80
C ALA A 410 -4.23 3.57 2.86
N SER A 411 -3.30 4.54 2.86
CA SER A 411 -3.62 5.97 3.01
C SER A 411 -4.42 6.55 1.85
N ASP A 412 -4.49 5.88 0.69
CA ASP A 412 -5.30 6.29 -0.45
C ASP A 412 -6.81 6.07 -0.24
N TYR A 413 -7.21 5.43 0.87
CA TYR A 413 -8.63 5.25 1.23
C TYR A 413 -9.16 6.27 2.24
N ILE A 414 -8.34 7.19 2.77
CA ILE A 414 -8.78 8.19 3.76
C ILE A 414 -9.37 9.44 3.07
N ALA A 415 -10.06 10.28 3.86
CA ALA A 415 -10.97 11.32 3.36
C ALA A 415 -10.43 12.34 2.34
N ASN A 416 -9.13 12.63 2.28
CA ASN A 416 -8.59 13.59 1.31
C ASN A 416 -8.25 13.00 -0.06
N SER A 417 -8.13 11.67 -0.15
CA SER A 417 -7.75 11.01 -1.39
C SER A 417 -8.87 11.14 -2.43
N PRO A 418 -8.57 11.34 -3.73
CA PRO A 418 -9.58 11.47 -4.79
C PRO A 418 -10.63 10.36 -4.83
N THR A 419 -10.24 9.16 -4.41
CA THR A 419 -11.05 7.93 -4.39
C THR A 419 -11.26 7.41 -2.97
N GLY A 420 -10.80 8.16 -1.97
CA GLY A 420 -10.92 7.79 -0.57
C GLY A 420 -12.34 7.93 -0.04
N ASN A 421 -12.58 7.33 1.13
CA ASN A 421 -13.85 7.47 1.81
C ASN A 421 -13.84 8.76 2.64
N ALA A 422 -14.72 9.70 2.30
CA ALA A 422 -14.83 11.01 2.97
C ALA A 422 -15.15 10.92 4.49
N GLN A 423 -15.66 9.78 4.95
CA GLN A 423 -15.95 9.53 6.38
C GLN A 423 -14.81 8.78 7.09
N LEU A 424 -13.74 8.42 6.39
CA LEU A 424 -12.62 7.68 6.97
C LEU A 424 -11.49 8.65 7.34
N HIS A 425 -11.34 8.87 8.64
CA HIS A 425 -10.29 9.71 9.19
C HIS A 425 -9.08 8.87 9.59
N ALA A 426 -7.92 9.51 9.69
CA ALA A 426 -6.67 8.91 10.11
C ALA A 426 -6.16 9.51 11.42
N ALA A 427 -5.50 8.66 12.21
CA ALA A 427 -4.75 9.07 13.38
C ALA A 427 -3.37 9.63 12.99
N ALA A 428 -2.94 10.65 13.74
CA ALA A 428 -1.58 11.15 13.69
C ALA A 428 -0.72 10.31 14.65
N LEU A 429 0.40 9.76 14.18
CA LEU A 429 1.24 8.86 14.96
C LEU A 429 2.56 9.50 15.33
N ARG A 430 3.07 9.19 16.52
CA ARG A 430 4.41 9.60 16.95
C ARG A 430 5.47 8.58 16.53
N THR A 431 6.55 9.05 15.92
CA THR A 431 7.69 8.21 15.50
C THR A 431 8.64 8.01 16.68
N GLY A 432 8.72 6.79 17.20
CA GLY A 432 9.56 6.48 18.36
C GLY A 432 9.14 7.18 19.67
N ALA A 433 9.93 6.95 20.73
CA ALA A 433 9.66 7.51 22.05
C ALA A 433 10.16 8.97 22.22
N SER A 434 11.12 9.40 21.38
CA SER A 434 11.89 10.63 21.54
C SER A 434 11.63 11.72 20.50
N SER A 435 10.89 11.45 19.41
CA SER A 435 10.47 12.52 18.51
C SER A 435 9.31 13.30 19.13
N GLY A 436 9.31 14.63 18.97
CA GLY A 436 8.24 15.49 19.47
C GLY A 436 7.01 15.58 18.56
N GLY A 437 7.11 15.07 17.32
CA GLY A 437 6.11 15.26 16.27
C GLY A 437 5.08 14.13 16.16
N PHE A 438 3.85 14.50 15.82
CA PHE A 438 2.85 13.55 15.33
C PHE A 438 2.72 13.74 13.82
N PHE A 439 2.86 12.66 13.07
CA PHE A 439 2.84 12.65 11.62
C PHE A 439 1.52 12.06 11.12
N MET A 440 0.98 12.63 10.05
CA MET A 440 -0.16 12.06 9.33
C MET A 440 0.34 11.04 8.30
N PRO A 441 -0.51 10.07 7.88
CA PRO A 441 -0.16 9.13 6.81
C PRO A 441 -0.28 9.82 5.43
N ASP A 442 0.47 10.90 5.22
CA ASP A 442 0.53 11.64 3.97
C ASP A 442 1.83 11.36 3.19
N ALA A 443 1.85 11.75 1.92
CA ALA A 443 2.98 11.52 1.03
C ALA A 443 4.30 12.14 1.55
N PRO A 444 4.34 13.41 2.02
CA PRO A 444 5.56 13.97 2.61
C PRO A 444 6.08 13.19 3.81
N SER A 445 5.20 12.78 4.73
CA SER A 445 5.59 12.02 5.92
C SER A 445 6.07 10.61 5.59
N ALA A 446 5.52 9.98 4.54
CA ALA A 446 5.98 8.69 4.05
C ALA A 446 7.37 8.77 3.41
N VAL A 447 7.61 9.77 2.54
CA VAL A 447 8.94 10.01 1.95
C VAL A 447 9.97 10.33 3.03
N LEU A 448 9.59 11.12 4.04
CA LEU A 448 10.45 11.43 5.18
C LEU A 448 10.83 10.16 5.97
N ALA A 449 9.90 9.20 6.12
CA ALA A 449 10.16 7.93 6.79
C ALA A 449 11.18 7.05 6.06
N MET A 450 11.22 7.11 4.73
CA MET A 450 12.25 6.42 3.94
C MET A 450 13.65 7.04 4.14
N GLY A 451 13.72 8.31 4.51
CA GLY A 451 14.90 8.97 5.05
C GLY A 451 16.16 8.81 4.19
N THR A 452 17.25 8.32 4.82
CA THR A 452 18.57 8.18 4.20
C THR A 452 18.88 6.75 3.75
N ILE A 453 17.87 5.90 3.60
CA ILE A 453 18.07 4.54 3.13
C ILE A 453 18.53 4.58 1.65
N ALA A 454 19.71 4.01 1.36
CA ALA A 454 20.24 3.95 0.00
C ALA A 454 19.75 2.69 -0.77
N PRO A 455 19.57 2.75 -2.11
CA PRO A 455 19.30 1.57 -2.93
C PRO A 455 20.47 0.57 -2.91
N PRO A 456 20.30 -0.69 -3.33
CA PRO A 456 21.40 -1.66 -3.42
C PRO A 456 22.57 -1.15 -4.26
N GLN A 457 23.80 -1.47 -3.84
CA GLN A 457 25.03 -1.02 -4.50
C GLN A 457 25.02 0.50 -4.71
N ALA A 458 24.76 1.22 -3.63
CA ALA A 458 24.90 2.67 -3.55
C ALA A 458 25.34 3.05 -2.13
N THR A 459 26.32 3.94 -2.02
CA THR A 459 26.85 4.40 -0.72
C THR A 459 26.11 5.60 -0.14
N ASN A 460 25.18 6.19 -0.90
CA ASN A 460 24.34 7.30 -0.45
C ASN A 460 22.93 7.23 -1.06
N SER A 461 21.93 7.72 -0.32
CA SER A 461 20.52 7.69 -0.73
C SER A 461 20.12 8.82 -1.67
N THR A 462 20.92 9.88 -1.75
CA THR A 462 20.58 11.07 -2.55
C THR A 462 20.85 10.87 -4.03
N SER A 463 22.00 10.29 -4.38
CA SER A 463 22.39 10.05 -5.77
C SER A 463 21.96 8.68 -6.29
N GLY A 464 22.04 7.64 -5.45
CA GLY A 464 21.78 6.26 -5.88
C GLY A 464 22.71 5.74 -6.98
N VAL A 465 23.85 6.39 -7.19
CA VAL A 465 24.85 5.97 -8.18
C VAL A 465 25.38 4.58 -7.83
N TYR A 466 25.58 3.76 -8.85
CA TYR A 466 26.12 2.41 -8.73
C TYR A 466 27.50 2.40 -8.06
N ASP A 467 27.61 1.66 -6.96
CA ASP A 467 28.82 1.55 -6.16
C ASP A 467 28.99 0.13 -5.60
N VAL A 468 29.98 -0.61 -6.10
CA VAL A 468 30.29 -1.98 -5.66
C VAL A 468 30.92 -2.05 -4.27
N SER A 469 31.29 -0.91 -3.69
CA SER A 469 31.82 -0.85 -2.33
C SER A 469 30.75 -0.94 -1.22
N ASP A 470 29.46 -1.01 -1.59
CA ASP A 470 28.38 -1.28 -0.65
C ASP A 470 28.62 -2.59 0.10
N THR A 471 28.66 -2.52 1.44
CA THR A 471 28.95 -3.68 2.31
C THR A 471 27.71 -4.19 3.04
N ARG A 472 26.56 -3.53 2.87
CA ARG A 472 25.30 -3.93 3.50
C ARG A 472 24.89 -5.31 3.02
N LYS A 473 24.16 -6.03 3.86
CA LYS A 473 23.77 -7.43 3.61
C LYS A 473 22.25 -7.57 3.48
N ASN A 474 21.81 -8.47 2.62
CA ASN A 474 20.41 -8.92 2.56
C ASN A 474 20.12 -9.92 3.69
N ARG A 475 18.87 -10.40 3.79
CA ARG A 475 18.42 -11.35 4.83
C ARG A 475 19.14 -12.71 4.80
N ASN A 476 19.80 -13.03 3.68
CA ASN A 476 20.56 -14.26 3.50
C ASN A 476 22.06 -14.06 3.85
N GLY A 477 22.46 -12.88 4.33
CA GLY A 477 23.86 -12.56 4.66
C GLY A 477 24.75 -12.26 3.44
N VAL A 478 24.17 -12.16 2.24
CA VAL A 478 24.87 -11.81 0.99
C VAL A 478 24.93 -10.29 0.85
N THR A 479 26.01 -9.75 0.27
CA THR A 479 26.08 -8.31 -0.02
C THR A 479 24.92 -7.88 -0.89
N LEU A 480 24.33 -6.71 -0.62
CA LEU A 480 23.27 -6.16 -1.46
C LEU A 480 23.78 -6.05 -2.90
N ASP A 481 23.04 -6.63 -3.83
CA ASP A 481 23.39 -6.71 -5.25
C ASP A 481 22.16 -6.34 -6.09
N ARG A 482 22.31 -5.42 -7.04
CA ARG A 482 21.22 -5.01 -7.94
C ARG A 482 20.72 -6.16 -8.81
N ALA A 483 21.53 -7.20 -9.02
CA ALA A 483 21.13 -8.41 -9.73
C ALA A 483 20.24 -9.35 -8.89
N ASP A 484 20.27 -9.24 -7.56
CA ASP A 484 19.42 -10.02 -6.66
C ASP A 484 18.12 -9.27 -6.39
N PRO A 485 16.95 -9.77 -6.82
CA PRO A 485 15.68 -9.09 -6.58
C PRO A 485 15.45 -8.83 -5.08
N LEU A 486 15.84 -9.76 -4.18
CA LEU A 486 15.63 -9.58 -2.73
C LEU A 486 16.42 -8.41 -2.15
N SER A 487 17.57 -8.08 -2.72
CA SER A 487 18.40 -6.98 -2.24
C SER A 487 17.69 -5.63 -2.34
N TRP A 488 16.85 -5.42 -3.36
CA TRP A 488 16.05 -4.19 -3.51
C TRP A 488 15.06 -3.98 -2.37
N TYR A 489 14.49 -5.05 -1.86
CA TYR A 489 13.60 -5.01 -0.69
C TYR A 489 14.40 -4.93 0.61
N ASP A 490 15.43 -5.76 0.76
CA ASP A 490 16.19 -5.85 2.02
C ASP A 490 17.02 -4.60 2.30
N ALA A 491 17.38 -3.82 1.27
CA ALA A 491 17.95 -2.49 1.45
C ALA A 491 17.04 -1.57 2.28
N LEU A 492 15.72 -1.71 2.16
CA LEU A 492 14.72 -0.93 2.92
C LEU A 492 14.55 -1.41 4.36
N TYR A 493 14.92 -2.66 4.63
CA TYR A 493 14.78 -3.32 5.92
C TYR A 493 16.09 -4.01 6.32
N PRO A 494 17.18 -3.26 6.60
CA PRO A 494 18.49 -3.84 6.88
C PRO A 494 18.48 -4.81 8.07
N THR A 495 17.56 -4.59 9.01
CA THR A 495 17.23 -5.54 10.07
C THR A 495 15.71 -5.56 10.27
N ALA A 496 15.21 -6.52 11.05
CA ALA A 496 13.80 -6.59 11.41
C ALA A 496 13.30 -5.38 12.22
N THR A 497 14.20 -4.57 12.79
CA THR A 497 13.88 -3.45 13.69
C THR A 497 14.47 -2.11 13.24
N THR A 498 14.89 -1.98 11.98
CA THR A 498 15.47 -0.73 11.44
C THR A 498 14.97 -0.44 10.03
N GLY A 499 15.34 0.73 9.49
CA GLY A 499 14.86 1.18 8.19
C GLY A 499 13.38 1.52 8.24
N LEU A 500 12.62 1.12 7.23
CA LEU A 500 11.18 1.39 7.17
C LEU A 500 10.35 0.64 8.23
N ALA A 501 10.89 -0.42 8.86
CA ALA A 501 10.20 -1.09 9.97
C ALA A 501 10.11 -0.20 11.22
N GLN A 502 11.08 0.71 11.40
CA GLN A 502 11.12 1.65 12.52
C GLN A 502 11.85 2.91 12.06
N PRO A 503 11.17 3.77 11.28
CA PRO A 503 11.80 4.96 10.73
C PRO A 503 12.15 5.94 11.86
N SER A 504 13.23 6.68 11.70
CA SER A 504 13.67 7.67 12.71
C SER A 504 12.88 8.99 12.65
N ASP A 505 12.20 9.24 11.52
CA ASP A 505 11.41 10.44 11.24
C ASP A 505 10.20 10.07 10.35
N GLY A 506 9.27 10.99 10.13
CA GLY A 506 8.10 10.76 9.28
C GLY A 506 7.07 9.82 9.90
N TYR A 507 6.16 9.30 9.07
CA TYR A 507 5.08 8.42 9.55
C TYR A 507 5.64 7.03 9.96
N PRO A 508 5.34 6.52 11.17
CA PRO A 508 6.01 5.33 11.69
C PRO A 508 5.58 4.01 11.05
N ILE A 509 4.40 3.94 10.44
CA ILE A 509 3.91 2.73 9.78
C ILE A 509 3.98 2.97 8.28
N THR A 510 5.19 2.86 7.73
CA THR A 510 5.47 3.12 6.32
C THR A 510 6.24 1.96 5.71
N GLY A 511 5.91 1.62 4.47
CA GLY A 511 6.63 0.64 3.67
C GLY A 511 6.70 1.09 2.22
N THR A 512 6.86 0.13 1.31
CA THR A 512 6.86 0.39 -0.12
C THR A 512 6.09 -0.68 -0.86
N THR A 513 5.44 -0.32 -1.97
CA THR A 513 4.95 -1.30 -2.93
C THR A 513 6.05 -1.65 -3.91
N GLN A 514 6.23 -2.93 -4.20
CA GLN A 514 7.22 -3.42 -5.14
C GLN A 514 6.58 -3.61 -6.50
N PHE A 515 7.24 -3.11 -7.55
CA PHE A 515 6.99 -3.58 -8.89
C PHE A 515 7.64 -4.95 -9.06
N LEU A 516 6.88 -5.90 -9.60
CA LEU A 516 7.33 -7.24 -9.97
C LEU A 516 7.15 -7.42 -11.47
N GLY A 517 8.26 -7.64 -12.17
CA GLY A 517 8.25 -7.78 -13.63
C GLY A 517 9.23 -8.85 -14.10
N TYR A 518 9.51 -8.81 -15.39
CA TYR A 518 10.38 -9.76 -16.07
C TYR A 518 11.52 -9.03 -16.79
N ARG A 519 12.66 -9.69 -16.97
CA ARG A 519 13.76 -9.09 -17.75
C ARG A 519 13.47 -9.07 -19.26
N CYS A 520 12.76 -10.08 -19.76
CA CYS A 520 12.50 -10.26 -21.18
C CYS A 520 11.00 -10.14 -21.47
N TYR A 521 10.65 -9.15 -22.28
CA TYR A 521 9.30 -8.99 -22.84
C TYR A 521 9.35 -9.17 -24.35
N THR A 522 8.21 -9.51 -24.96
CA THR A 522 8.08 -9.35 -26.40
C THR A 522 8.31 -7.89 -26.77
N GLN A 523 8.85 -7.62 -27.96
CA GLN A 523 9.15 -6.26 -28.40
C GLN A 523 7.98 -5.29 -28.17
N ARG A 524 6.76 -5.75 -28.46
CA ARG A 524 5.53 -4.98 -28.26
C ARG A 524 5.31 -4.64 -26.78
N ASN A 525 5.38 -5.61 -25.87
CA ASN A 525 5.13 -5.39 -24.44
C ASN A 525 6.27 -4.62 -23.76
N ARG A 526 7.50 -4.81 -24.23
CA ARG A 526 8.70 -4.19 -23.67
C ARG A 526 8.60 -2.67 -23.70
N GLU A 527 8.21 -2.10 -24.84
CA GLU A 527 8.05 -0.66 -24.99
C GLU A 527 7.00 -0.10 -24.02
N HIS A 528 5.88 -0.81 -23.83
CA HIS A 528 4.82 -0.38 -22.91
C HIS A 528 5.27 -0.44 -21.44
N ILE A 529 5.95 -1.51 -21.02
CA ILE A 529 6.47 -1.63 -19.66
C ILE A 529 7.53 -0.57 -19.37
N VAL A 530 8.48 -0.36 -20.29
CA VAL A 530 9.53 0.66 -20.11
C VAL A 530 8.93 2.06 -20.09
N ASN A 531 7.92 2.34 -20.91
CA ASN A 531 7.23 3.63 -20.89
C ASN A 531 6.43 3.84 -19.60
N LEU A 532 5.68 2.83 -19.14
CA LEU A 532 4.96 2.88 -17.86
C LEU A 532 5.92 3.17 -16.71
N LEU A 533 6.99 2.37 -16.59
CA LEU A 533 7.97 2.53 -15.52
C LEU A 533 8.75 3.84 -15.64
N GLY A 534 9.16 4.21 -16.86
CA GLY A 534 9.90 5.44 -17.12
C GLY A 534 9.08 6.68 -16.82
N TRP A 535 7.78 6.65 -17.13
CA TRP A 535 6.85 7.69 -16.74
C TRP A 535 6.76 7.83 -15.21
N GLU A 536 6.49 6.72 -14.53
CA GLU A 536 6.24 6.76 -13.10
C GLU A 536 7.52 7.01 -12.28
N THR A 537 8.72 6.74 -12.82
CA THR A 537 10.02 7.01 -12.17
C THR A 537 10.61 8.38 -12.54
N GLY A 538 9.93 9.12 -13.43
CA GLY A 538 10.38 10.42 -13.93
C GLY A 538 11.53 10.34 -14.95
N ALA A 539 11.85 9.16 -15.47
CA ALA A 539 12.80 8.98 -16.57
C ALA A 539 12.26 9.51 -17.92
N VAL A 540 10.93 9.50 -18.08
CA VAL A 540 10.23 10.02 -19.25
C VAL A 540 9.48 11.28 -18.85
N THR A 541 9.85 12.43 -19.40
CA THR A 541 9.26 13.75 -19.07
C THR A 541 8.31 14.29 -20.13
N HIS A 542 8.28 13.67 -21.31
CA HIS A 542 7.47 14.10 -22.46
C HIS A 542 6.63 12.94 -23.00
N ASP A 543 5.48 13.23 -23.60
CA ASP A 543 4.74 12.26 -24.40
C ASP A 543 5.15 12.30 -25.88
N TRP A 544 4.45 11.54 -26.72
CA TRP A 544 4.69 11.49 -28.17
C TRP A 544 4.36 12.80 -28.89
N GLN A 545 3.63 13.71 -28.25
CA GLN A 545 3.38 15.07 -28.72
C GLN A 545 4.42 16.06 -28.19
N ASN A 546 5.43 15.58 -27.46
CA ASN A 546 6.45 16.38 -26.80
C ASN A 546 5.87 17.36 -25.75
N VAL A 547 4.73 17.01 -25.17
CA VAL A 547 4.11 17.78 -24.08
C VAL A 547 4.76 17.39 -22.76
N ASP A 548 5.23 18.39 -22.01
CA ASP A 548 5.79 18.20 -20.67
C ASP A 548 4.72 17.65 -19.73
N HIS A 549 4.95 16.46 -19.18
CA HIS A 549 4.05 15.83 -18.22
C HIS A 549 4.48 16.02 -16.77
N THR A 550 5.11 17.16 -16.51
CA THR A 550 5.46 17.57 -15.15
C THR A 550 4.21 18.03 -14.41
N GLY A 551 3.45 17.09 -13.82
CA GLY A 551 2.60 17.43 -12.66
C GLY A 551 1.21 16.78 -12.54
N ALA A 552 0.66 16.16 -13.58
CA ALA A 552 -0.69 15.57 -13.46
C ALA A 552 -0.68 14.27 -12.64
N ILE A 553 0.15 13.30 -13.01
CA ILE A 553 0.21 11.99 -12.32
C ILE A 553 0.94 12.08 -10.97
N GLN A 554 2.04 12.84 -10.89
CA GLN A 554 2.68 13.12 -9.59
C GLN A 554 1.73 13.85 -8.62
N GLY A 555 0.82 14.68 -9.16
CA GLY A 555 -0.26 15.29 -8.41
C GLY A 555 -1.26 14.28 -7.86
N ILE A 556 -1.67 13.29 -8.67
CA ILE A 556 -2.57 12.20 -8.24
C ILE A 556 -1.92 11.32 -7.17
N VAL A 557 -0.65 10.94 -7.34
CA VAL A 557 0.10 10.15 -6.36
C VAL A 557 0.12 10.85 -5.00
N THR A 558 0.50 12.13 -4.99
CA THR A 558 0.55 12.94 -3.75
C THR A 558 -0.85 13.18 -3.17
N ALA A 559 -1.84 13.47 -4.02
CA ALA A 559 -3.23 13.66 -3.59
C ALA A 559 -3.84 12.39 -2.97
N SER A 560 -3.36 11.22 -3.40
CA SER A 560 -3.73 9.90 -2.87
C SER A 560 -2.89 9.49 -1.66
N ASN A 561 -2.15 10.43 -1.04
CA ASN A 561 -1.30 10.19 0.13
C ASN A 561 -0.19 9.16 -0.07
N ILE A 562 0.26 8.98 -1.31
CA ILE A 562 1.32 8.05 -1.68
C ILE A 562 2.60 8.84 -1.96
N GLY A 563 3.72 8.39 -1.40
CA GLY A 563 5.03 9.00 -1.60
C GLY A 563 5.69 8.53 -2.90
N ASN A 564 6.29 9.46 -3.64
CA ASN A 564 7.20 9.13 -4.74
C ASN A 564 8.49 8.51 -4.19
N LEU A 565 9.20 7.75 -5.03
CA LEU A 565 10.56 7.33 -4.69
C LEU A 565 11.48 8.54 -4.52
N PRO A 566 12.37 8.53 -3.50
CA PRO A 566 13.45 9.49 -3.43
C PRO A 566 14.31 9.47 -4.71
N ALA A 567 14.89 10.62 -5.08
CA ALA A 567 15.63 10.78 -6.34
C ALA A 567 16.73 9.73 -6.55
N GLY A 568 17.51 9.39 -5.52
CA GLY A 568 18.53 8.33 -5.64
C GLY A 568 17.95 6.94 -5.88
N TRP A 569 16.77 6.62 -5.33
CA TRP A 569 16.09 5.36 -5.64
C TRP A 569 15.55 5.34 -7.06
N ALA A 570 14.93 6.44 -7.51
CA ALA A 570 14.47 6.56 -8.89
C ALA A 570 15.64 6.44 -9.87
N HIS A 571 16.76 7.11 -9.60
CA HIS A 571 18.01 7.01 -10.37
C HIS A 571 18.52 5.57 -10.45
N ALA A 572 18.66 4.89 -9.30
CA ALA A 572 19.12 3.50 -9.27
C ALA A 572 18.21 2.55 -10.06
N VAL A 573 16.88 2.70 -9.95
CA VAL A 573 15.91 1.90 -10.72
C VAL A 573 16.08 2.16 -12.22
N ASN A 574 16.18 3.42 -12.64
CA ASN A 574 16.32 3.80 -14.04
C ASN A 574 17.60 3.25 -14.66
N GLU A 575 18.74 3.45 -14.00
CA GLU A 575 20.04 2.97 -14.47
C GLU A 575 20.15 1.43 -14.46
N THR A 576 19.42 0.75 -13.57
CA THR A 576 19.49 -0.72 -13.51
C THR A 576 18.54 -1.38 -14.50
N PHE A 577 17.30 -0.91 -14.57
CA PHE A 577 16.21 -1.65 -15.21
C PHE A 577 15.73 -1.03 -16.52
N LEU A 578 15.91 0.27 -16.73
CA LEU A 578 15.36 0.96 -17.92
C LEU A 578 16.46 1.31 -18.94
N THR A 579 17.70 1.45 -18.49
CA THR A 579 18.83 1.91 -19.30
C THR A 579 19.95 0.88 -19.35
N ASN A 580 20.62 0.77 -20.50
CA ASN A 580 21.95 0.15 -20.57
C ASN A 580 22.99 1.12 -19.99
N SER A 581 23.13 1.13 -18.67
CA SER A 581 23.86 2.15 -17.94
C SER A 581 25.36 2.16 -18.23
N SER A 582 25.92 3.37 -18.29
CA SER A 582 27.37 3.61 -18.40
C SER A 582 28.05 3.87 -17.05
N GLU A 583 27.34 3.76 -15.93
CA GLU A 583 27.93 3.95 -14.60
C GLU A 583 29.02 2.91 -14.31
N ILE A 584 30.14 3.37 -13.74
CA ILE A 584 31.31 2.54 -13.45
C ILE A 584 31.66 2.65 -11.96
N SER A 585 31.81 1.52 -11.30
CA SER A 585 32.41 1.44 -9.95
C SER A 585 33.31 0.22 -9.83
N GLY A 586 34.46 0.37 -9.19
CA GLY A 586 35.45 -0.70 -9.01
C GLY A 586 35.95 -1.35 -10.30
N GLY A 587 35.88 -0.65 -11.44
CA GLY A 587 36.22 -1.20 -12.76
C GLY A 587 35.10 -2.01 -13.44
N HIS A 588 33.91 -2.07 -12.84
CA HIS A 588 32.72 -2.73 -13.39
C HIS A 588 31.72 -1.70 -13.88
N THR A 589 31.22 -1.87 -15.11
CA THR A 589 30.13 -1.05 -15.66
C THR A 589 28.78 -1.68 -15.33
N LEU A 590 27.80 -0.92 -14.85
CA LEU A 590 26.46 -1.45 -14.53
C LEU A 590 25.79 -2.11 -15.75
N GLY A 591 25.89 -1.49 -16.93
CA GLY A 591 25.41 -2.08 -18.20
C GLY A 591 26.09 -3.40 -18.59
N SER A 592 27.22 -3.78 -17.98
CA SER A 592 27.78 -5.11 -18.22
C SER A 592 27.04 -6.23 -17.47
N LEU A 593 26.24 -5.89 -16.44
CA LEU A 593 25.43 -6.84 -15.68
C LEU A 593 24.16 -7.28 -16.40
N ASN A 594 23.78 -6.57 -17.48
CA ASN A 594 22.65 -6.93 -18.32
C ASN A 594 21.30 -7.04 -17.59
N LEU A 595 21.01 -6.08 -16.70
CA LEU A 595 19.84 -6.10 -15.83
C LEU A 595 18.62 -5.35 -16.39
N TRP A 596 18.78 -4.53 -17.42
CA TRP A 596 17.69 -3.75 -18.00
C TRP A 596 16.68 -4.62 -18.73
N ILE A 597 15.46 -4.08 -18.87
CA ILE A 597 14.36 -4.73 -19.57
C ILE A 597 14.65 -4.77 -21.07
N GLN A 598 14.62 -5.97 -21.63
CA GLN A 598 15.05 -6.26 -23.00
C GLN A 598 13.92 -6.84 -23.84
N ASP A 599 14.07 -6.66 -25.15
CA ASP A 599 13.29 -7.34 -26.15
C ASP A 599 13.75 -8.80 -26.28
N SER A 600 12.79 -9.71 -26.43
CA SER A 600 13.10 -11.03 -26.99
C SER A 600 13.56 -10.89 -28.46
N PRO A 601 14.57 -11.66 -28.91
CA PRO A 601 15.06 -11.62 -30.27
C PRO A 601 13.93 -11.80 -31.28
N LEU A 602 13.87 -10.91 -32.26
CA LEU A 602 13.23 -11.25 -33.53
C LEU A 602 14.09 -12.28 -34.26
N PRO A 603 13.50 -13.18 -35.08
CA PRO A 603 14.28 -14.05 -35.95
C PRO A 603 15.22 -13.20 -36.82
N GLY A 604 16.53 -13.25 -36.54
CA GLY A 604 17.58 -12.56 -37.30
C GLY A 604 18.12 -11.24 -36.73
N GLY A 605 17.71 -10.82 -35.52
CA GLY A 605 18.29 -9.64 -34.84
C GLY A 605 19.54 -9.97 -33.99
N ASN A 606 20.48 -9.04 -33.88
CA ASN A 606 21.60 -9.10 -32.93
C ASN A 606 21.08 -8.89 -31.49
N ALA A 607 20.36 -9.86 -30.95
CA ALA A 607 19.89 -9.83 -29.58
C ALA A 607 21.00 -10.24 -28.60
N ASN A 608 20.89 -9.77 -27.36
CA ASN A 608 21.66 -10.30 -26.25
C ASN A 608 21.24 -11.77 -26.00
N SER A 609 22.22 -12.65 -25.83
CA SER A 609 22.08 -14.11 -25.66
C SER A 609 21.18 -14.58 -24.50
N THR A 610 20.77 -13.68 -23.59
CA THR A 610 20.01 -14.03 -22.38
C THR A 610 18.50 -14.07 -22.55
N CYS A 611 17.93 -13.33 -23.50
CA CYS A 611 16.50 -13.41 -23.80
C CYS A 611 16.32 -14.32 -25.02
N THR A 612 15.81 -15.53 -24.84
CA THR A 612 15.49 -16.43 -25.96
C THR A 612 14.01 -16.40 -26.32
N VAL A 613 13.17 -16.04 -25.35
CA VAL A 613 11.71 -15.83 -25.44
C VAL A 613 11.38 -14.61 -24.57
N GLY A 614 10.25 -13.96 -24.80
CA GLY A 614 9.81 -12.80 -24.00
C GLY A 614 8.35 -12.95 -23.58
N MET A 615 8.00 -12.34 -22.44
CA MET A 615 6.62 -12.32 -21.96
C MET A 615 5.72 -11.48 -22.89
N GLY A 616 4.69 -12.12 -23.43
CA GLY A 616 3.78 -11.62 -24.45
C GLY A 616 2.32 -11.97 -24.15
N MET A 617 1.39 -11.46 -24.96
CA MET A 617 0.04 -12.05 -25.09
C MET A 617 0.05 -13.22 -26.08
#